data_AF-A0A4R4ZNJ5-F1
#
_entry.id   AF-A0A4R4ZNJ5-F1
#
_cell.length_a   1.000
_cell.length_b   1.000
_cell.length_c   1.000
_cell.angle_alpha   90.00
_cell.angle_beta   90.00
_cell.angle_gamma   90.00
#
_symmetry.space_group_name_H-M   'P 1'
#
loop_
_entity.id
_entity.type
_entity.pdbx_description
1 polymer ?
#
loop_
_entity_poly.entity_id
_entity_poly.type
_entity_poly.pdbx_seq_one_letter_code
_entity_poly.pdbx_strand_id
1 'polypeptide(L)'
;MSVTALESTVLCRYDVLMPDRGVAALVGDVQIALFRLHDGTVFAIGNQDPYSGANVMSRGIVGSRGDVPTVASPMFKQVFDLRTGECLDDPAVSLPVYPVAIVDGMVRVGENGDG
;
A
#
# COMPACT_ATOMS: atom_id res chain seq x y z
N MET A 1 16.07 2.70 28.88
CA MET A 1 15.76 3.15 27.51
C MET A 1 15.00 2.02 26.84
N SER A 2 13.66 2.02 26.92
CA SER A 2 12.84 1.04 26.20
C SER A 2 12.71 1.52 24.76
N VAL A 3 13.25 0.73 23.83
CA VAL A 3 12.91 0.86 22.42
C VAL A 3 11.51 0.28 22.28
N THR A 4 10.49 1.13 22.10
CA THR A 4 9.18 0.66 21.67
C THR A 4 9.37 0.10 20.27
N ALA A 5 9.38 -1.22 20.13
CA ALA A 5 9.27 -1.83 18.82
C ALA A 5 7.90 -1.42 18.27
N LEU A 6 7.86 -0.70 17.14
CA LEU A 6 6.61 -0.59 16.40
C LEU A 6 6.12 -2.01 16.12
N GLU A 7 4.90 -2.33 16.53
CA GLU A 7 4.29 -3.61 16.17
C GLU A 7 4.23 -3.70 14.65
N SER A 8 4.82 -4.76 14.11
CA SER A 8 4.87 -5.00 12.68
C SER A 8 4.41 -6.41 12.37
N THR A 9 3.46 -6.51 11.46
CA THR A 9 2.90 -7.78 11.02
C THR A 9 3.73 -8.32 9.87
N VAL A 10 4.20 -9.55 10.00
CA VAL A 10 4.87 -10.29 8.92
C VAL A 10 3.79 -10.81 7.97
N LEU A 11 3.89 -10.47 6.68
CA LEU A 11 2.86 -10.82 5.70
C LEU A 11 3.28 -11.97 4.79
N CYS A 12 4.31 -11.74 3.97
CA CYS A 12 4.73 -12.71 2.96
C CYS A 12 6.21 -12.55 2.62
N ARG A 13 6.73 -13.48 1.83
CA ARG A 13 8.07 -13.36 1.24
C ARG A 13 8.06 -12.31 0.14
N TYR A 14 9.14 -11.53 0.06
CA TYR A 14 9.32 -10.52 -0.98
C TYR A 14 9.23 -11.10 -2.40
N ASP A 15 9.77 -12.31 -2.61
CA ASP A 15 9.77 -12.99 -3.91
C ASP A 15 8.38 -13.44 -4.41
N VAL A 16 7.38 -13.49 -3.53
CA VAL A 16 5.98 -13.79 -3.90
C VAL A 16 5.30 -12.56 -4.51
N LEU A 17 5.75 -11.35 -4.17
CA LEU A 17 5.24 -10.12 -4.77
C LEU A 17 5.79 -9.99 -6.19
N MET A 18 4.89 -10.09 -7.17
CA MET A 18 5.21 -9.79 -8.57
C MET A 18 5.31 -8.27 -8.75
N PRO A 19 6.33 -7.77 -9.48
CA PRO A 19 6.41 -6.36 -9.81
C PRO A 19 5.13 -5.84 -10.49
N ASP A 20 4.75 -4.63 -10.14
CA ASP A 20 3.61 -3.85 -10.63
C ASP A 20 2.24 -4.53 -10.45
N ARG A 21 2.19 -5.56 -9.60
CA ARG A 21 0.98 -6.29 -9.26
C ARG A 21 0.62 -6.13 -7.80
N GLY A 22 -0.56 -5.59 -7.54
CA GLY A 22 -1.08 -5.46 -6.20
C GLY A 22 -1.47 -6.81 -5.58
N VAL A 23 -1.26 -6.95 -4.27
CA VAL A 23 -1.69 -8.10 -3.47
C VAL A 23 -2.43 -7.58 -2.25
N ALA A 24 -3.64 -8.10 -2.00
CA ALA A 24 -4.37 -7.81 -0.77
C ALA A 24 -3.76 -8.60 0.40
N ALA A 25 -3.61 -7.94 1.54
CA ALA A 25 -3.19 -8.56 2.79
C ALA A 25 -4.03 -8.03 3.94
N LEU A 26 -4.03 -8.75 5.06
CA LEU A 26 -4.76 -8.39 6.27
C LEU A 26 -3.74 -8.08 7.38
N VAL A 27 -3.87 -6.92 7.99
CA VAL A 27 -3.09 -6.49 9.17
C VAL A 27 -4.09 -6.17 10.27
N GLY A 28 -4.13 -7.01 11.32
CA GLY A 28 -5.21 -6.98 12.30
C GLY A 28 -6.56 -7.21 11.61
N ASP A 29 -7.48 -6.25 11.73
CA ASP A 29 -8.80 -6.25 11.07
C ASP A 29 -8.83 -5.38 9.79
N VAL A 30 -7.70 -4.80 9.39
CA VAL A 30 -7.63 -3.85 8.26
C VAL A 30 -7.07 -4.53 7.02
N GLN A 31 -7.76 -4.35 5.90
CA GLN A 31 -7.27 -4.80 4.59
C GLN A 31 -6.37 -3.75 3.95
N ILE A 32 -5.18 -4.18 3.57
CA ILE A 32 -4.18 -3.37 2.87
C ILE A 32 -3.88 -3.96 1.49
N ALA A 33 -3.35 -3.12 0.62
CA ALA A 33 -2.84 -3.50 -0.70
C ALA A 33 -1.33 -3.25 -0.74
N LEU A 34 -0.59 -4.32 -1.00
CA LEU A 34 0.86 -4.31 -1.19
C LEU A 34 1.18 -4.18 -2.67
N PHE A 35 2.12 -3.30 -3.00
CA PHE A 35 2.65 -3.12 -4.36
C PHE A 35 4.16 -3.19 -4.33
N ARG A 36 4.73 -4.09 -5.12
CA ARG A 36 6.16 -4.09 -5.42
C ARG A 36 6.36 -3.40 -6.76
N LEU A 37 7.17 -2.36 -6.83
CA LEU A 37 7.49 -1.68 -8.08
C LEU A 37 8.65 -2.38 -8.82
N HIS A 38 8.87 -2.01 -10.08
CA HIS A 38 9.97 -2.54 -10.88
C HIS A 38 11.35 -2.27 -10.28
N ASP A 39 11.53 -1.17 -9.54
CA ASP A 39 12.78 -0.78 -8.88
C ASP A 39 13.05 -1.62 -7.61
N GLY A 40 12.09 -2.46 -7.24
CA GLY A 40 12.13 -3.36 -6.10
C GLY A 40 11.55 -2.78 -4.81
N THR A 41 11.17 -1.50 -4.81
CA THR A 41 10.53 -0.83 -3.66
C THR A 41 9.15 -1.44 -3.41
N VAL A 42 8.75 -1.55 -2.14
CA VAL A 42 7.43 -2.05 -1.73
C VAL A 42 6.68 -0.97 -1.00
N PHE A 43 5.45 -0.72 -1.42
CA PHE A 43 4.51 0.20 -0.80
C PHE A 43 3.29 -0.56 -0.27
N ALA A 44 2.70 -0.05 0.81
CA ALA A 44 1.47 -0.57 1.38
C ALA A 44 0.49 0.58 1.57
N ILE A 45 -0.72 0.41 1.04
CA ILE A 45 -1.81 1.38 1.18
C ILE A 45 -3.10 0.67 1.62
N GLY A 46 -4.14 1.41 2.01
CA GLY A 46 -5.46 0.85 2.26
C GLY A 46 -6.01 0.11 1.03
N ASN A 47 -6.61 -1.06 1.23
CA ASN A 47 -7.25 -1.81 0.13
C ASN A 47 -8.65 -1.26 -0.21
N GLN A 48 -9.26 -0.52 0.72
CA GLN A 48 -10.59 0.05 0.56
C GLN A 48 -10.54 1.32 -0.29
N ASP A 49 -11.22 1.30 -1.43
CA ASP A 49 -11.40 2.46 -2.29
C ASP A 49 -12.35 3.48 -1.59
N PRO A 50 -11.94 4.75 -1.43
CA PRO A 50 -12.67 5.73 -0.63
C PRO A 50 -13.96 6.21 -1.29
N TYR A 51 -14.10 6.02 -2.62
CA TYR A 51 -15.28 6.43 -3.36
C TYR A 51 -16.39 5.38 -3.35
N SER A 52 -16.01 4.11 -3.54
CA SER A 52 -16.94 2.97 -3.62
C SER A 52 -17.11 2.23 -2.29
N GLY A 53 -16.17 2.38 -1.35
CA GLY A 53 -16.09 1.59 -0.13
C GLY A 53 -15.66 0.13 -0.36
N ALA A 54 -15.29 -0.25 -1.59
CA ALA A 54 -14.95 -1.62 -1.95
C ALA A 54 -13.46 -1.92 -1.74
N ASN A 55 -13.14 -3.14 -1.30
CA ASN A 55 -11.76 -3.60 -1.09
C ASN A 55 -11.10 -4.05 -2.40
N VAL A 56 -10.78 -3.10 -3.28
CA VAL A 56 -10.35 -3.37 -4.66
C VAL A 56 -9.05 -2.70 -5.08
N MET A 57 -8.42 -1.88 -4.23
CA MET A 57 -7.21 -1.15 -4.62
C MET A 57 -6.06 -2.06 -5.01
N SER A 58 -5.91 -3.23 -4.38
CA SER A 58 -4.94 -4.28 -4.77
C SER A 58 -5.10 -4.79 -6.21
N ARG A 59 -6.23 -4.54 -6.87
CA ARG A 59 -6.45 -4.88 -8.28
C ARG A 59 -6.19 -3.69 -9.22
N GLY A 60 -5.78 -2.56 -8.66
CA GLY A 60 -5.43 -1.35 -9.38
C GLY A 60 -4.23 -1.54 -10.28
N ILE A 61 -4.11 -0.65 -11.26
CA ILE A 61 -3.00 -0.64 -12.22
C ILE A 61 -1.93 0.28 -11.67
N VAL A 62 -0.73 -0.27 -11.44
CA VAL A 62 0.45 0.52 -11.07
C VAL A 62 0.94 1.31 -12.29
N GLY A 63 1.33 2.55 -12.07
CA GLY A 63 1.90 3.41 -13.09
C GLY A 63 2.78 4.49 -12.47
N SER A 64 3.04 5.53 -13.25
CA SER A 64 3.76 6.70 -12.77
C SER A 64 3.20 7.99 -13.37
N ARG A 65 3.32 9.09 -12.63
CA ARG A 65 3.05 10.46 -13.11
C ARG A 65 4.30 11.29 -12.91
N GLY A 66 5.15 11.33 -13.94
CA GLY A 66 6.53 11.79 -13.77
C GLY A 66 7.30 10.81 -12.89
N ASP A 67 7.94 11.30 -11.83
CA ASP A 67 8.70 10.49 -10.87
C ASP A 67 7.85 9.94 -9.71
N VAL A 68 6.54 10.21 -9.73
CA VAL A 68 5.61 9.77 -8.69
C VAL A 68 5.07 8.37 -9.04
N PRO A 69 5.31 7.33 -8.23
CA PRO A 69 4.69 6.03 -8.42
C PRO A 69 3.22 6.09 -8.01
N THR A 70 2.34 5.53 -8.85
CA THR A 70 0.90 5.65 -8.66
C THR A 70 0.17 4.33 -8.81
N VAL A 71 -1.06 4.27 -8.29
CA VAL A 71 -2.02 3.21 -8.55
C VAL A 71 -3.36 3.81 -8.96
N ALA A 72 -3.94 3.31 -10.06
CA ALA A 72 -5.26 3.69 -10.51
C ALA A 72 -6.33 2.73 -9.95
N SER A 73 -7.39 3.27 -9.34
CA SER A 73 -8.53 2.47 -8.86
C SER A 73 -9.24 1.77 -10.03
N PRO A 74 -9.54 0.46 -9.94
CA PRO A 74 -10.28 -0.25 -10.99
C PRO A 74 -11.69 0.27 -11.22
N MET A 75 -12.30 0.90 -10.22
CA MET A 75 -13.71 1.27 -10.24
C MET A 75 -13.93 2.58 -10.99
N PHE A 76 -13.25 3.63 -10.56
CA PHE A 76 -13.50 4.99 -11.01
C PHE A 76 -12.24 5.67 -11.60
N LYS A 77 -11.13 4.92 -11.72
CA LYS A 77 -9.87 5.33 -12.37
C LYS A 77 -9.14 6.51 -11.74
N GLN A 78 -9.49 6.91 -10.52
CA GLN A 78 -8.71 7.89 -9.78
C GLN A 78 -7.31 7.34 -9.50
N VAL A 79 -6.33 8.23 -9.58
CA VAL A 79 -4.92 7.91 -9.44
C VAL A 79 -4.42 8.35 -8.08
N PHE A 80 -3.85 7.41 -7.32
CA PHE A 80 -3.31 7.66 -5.98
C PHE A 80 -1.79 7.55 -5.99
N ASP A 81 -1.09 8.45 -5.28
CA ASP A 81 0.35 8.35 -5.02
C ASP A 81 0.61 7.19 -4.04
N LEU A 82 1.45 6.22 -4.42
CA LEU A 82 1.76 5.06 -3.56
C LEU A 82 2.60 5.42 -2.32
N ARG A 83 3.24 6.58 -2.31
CA ARG A 83 4.12 7.04 -1.23
C ARG A 83 3.32 7.77 -0.14
N THR A 84 2.35 8.58 -0.54
CA THR A 84 1.57 9.45 0.37
C THR A 84 0.11 9.04 0.50
N GLY A 85 -0.39 8.22 -0.43
CA GLY A 85 -1.79 7.80 -0.49
C GLY A 85 -2.72 8.87 -1.07
N GLU A 86 -2.21 10.07 -1.38
CA GLU A 86 -3.01 11.18 -1.88
C GLU A 86 -3.57 10.89 -3.28
N CYS A 87 -4.84 11.22 -3.48
CA CYS A 87 -5.44 11.20 -4.80
C CYS A 87 -4.94 12.40 -5.61
N LEU A 88 -4.32 12.13 -6.76
CA LEU A 88 -3.78 13.15 -7.66
C LEU A 88 -4.86 13.86 -8.48
N ASP A 89 -6.07 13.32 -8.49
CA ASP A 89 -7.24 13.92 -9.15
C ASP A 89 -8.10 14.74 -8.18
N ASP A 90 -8.03 14.45 -6.87
CA ASP A 90 -8.81 15.10 -5.82
C ASP A 90 -8.04 15.13 -4.49
N PRO A 91 -7.33 16.23 -4.16
CA PRO A 91 -6.48 16.29 -2.98
C PRO A 91 -7.26 16.24 -1.65
N ALA A 92 -8.60 16.31 -1.67
CA ALA A 92 -9.41 16.11 -0.48
C ALA A 92 -9.54 14.62 -0.09
N VAL A 93 -9.09 13.71 -0.96
CA VAL A 93 -9.21 12.25 -0.78
C VAL A 93 -7.83 11.62 -0.71
N SER A 94 -7.63 10.72 0.26
CA SER A 94 -6.41 9.95 0.39
C SER A 94 -6.69 8.53 0.90
N LEU A 95 -5.73 7.65 0.67
CA LEU A 95 -5.67 6.31 1.22
C LEU A 95 -4.69 6.31 2.41
N PRO A 96 -4.95 5.50 3.45
CA PRO A 96 -3.95 5.29 4.50
C PRO A 96 -2.72 4.60 3.89
N VAL A 97 -1.52 5.07 4.26
CA VAL A 97 -0.24 4.47 3.84
C VAL A 97 0.41 3.82 5.05
N TYR A 98 0.90 2.59 4.91
CA TYR A 98 1.50 1.86 6.01
C TYR A 98 3.01 1.72 5.84
N PRO A 99 3.82 1.85 6.91
CA PRO A 99 5.25 1.66 6.83
C PRO A 99 5.58 0.21 6.48
N VAL A 100 6.41 0.02 5.46
CA VAL A 100 6.86 -1.30 4.99
C VAL A 100 8.34 -1.48 5.27
N ALA A 101 8.72 -2.65 5.77
CA ALA A 101 10.10 -3.08 5.91
C ALA A 101 10.29 -4.48 5.32
N ILE A 102 11.46 -4.72 4.72
CA ILE A 102 11.86 -6.05 4.26
C ILE A 102 12.98 -6.53 5.16
N VAL A 103 12.73 -7.58 5.94
CA VAL A 103 13.68 -8.14 6.91
C VAL A 103 13.82 -9.63 6.63
N ASP A 104 15.04 -10.10 6.36
CA ASP A 104 15.32 -11.49 6.02
C ASP A 104 14.47 -12.03 4.84
N GLY A 105 14.20 -11.18 3.86
CA GLY A 105 13.36 -11.50 2.70
C GLY A 105 11.85 -11.55 2.99
N MET A 106 11.43 -11.20 4.21
CA MET A 106 10.02 -11.12 4.61
C MET A 106 9.54 -9.67 4.59
N VAL A 107 8.39 -9.44 3.95
CA VAL A 107 7.67 -8.18 3.97
C VAL A 107 6.94 -8.05 5.30
N ARG A 108 7.23 -6.96 5.99
CA ARG A 108 6.61 -6.55 7.26
C ARG A 108 5.91 -5.22 7.07
N VAL A 109 4.72 -5.09 7.62
CA VAL A 109 3.98 -3.83 7.63
C VAL A 109 3.76 -3.41 9.07
N GLY A 110 4.19 -2.20 9.40
CA GLY A 110 3.88 -1.59 10.69
C GLY A 110 2.45 -1.08 10.70
N GLU A 111 1.81 -1.12 11.86
CA GLU A 111 0.54 -0.42 12.03
C GLU A 111 0.81 1.09 11.97
N ASN A 112 -0.05 1.82 11.26
CA ASN A 112 -0.06 3.27 11.43
C ASN A 112 -0.46 3.54 12.87
N GLY A 113 0.48 4.01 13.68
CA GLY A 113 0.22 4.45 15.03
C GLY A 113 -0.62 5.73 14.99
N ASP A 114 -1.91 5.59 14.68
CA ASP A 114 -2.92 6.63 14.87
C ASP A 114 -4.24 5.92 15.18
N GLY A 115 -4.43 5.67 16.48
CA GLY A 115 -5.72 5.40 17.09
C GLY A 115 -6.19 6.64 17.85
#